data_AF-A0A2E2QM47-F1
#
_entry.id   AF-A0A2E2QM47-F1
#
_cell.length_a   1.000
_cell.length_b   1.000
_cell.length_c   1.000
_cell.angle_alpha   90.00
_cell.angle_beta   90.00
_cell.angle_gamma   90.00
#
_symmetry.space_group_name_H-M   'P 1'
#
loop_
_entity.id
_entity.type
_entity.pdbx_description
1 polymer ?
#
loop_
_entity_poly.entity_id
_entity_poly.type
_entity_poly.pdbx_seq_one_letter_code
_entity_poly.pdbx_strand_id
1 'polypeptide(L)'
;MAKKEKATITGDDAREGLTCVVSVKVPDPKFSSQTKDKLVSSEVRPIVESSVYDALTQWFEEHPNDAKIVISKVIEAATAREAARKARELTRRKGALDISSLPGKLADCQSRDPEVSELFLVEGDSAGGSAKQGRDRHNQAVLPLRGKILNVERARFDRMLSSNEIGTMITALGTGIGPEEFDIEKARYHKIIIMTDADVDGSHIRTLLLTFFYRQMPELVEKGYLYIAQPPLYKVTKGKSSVYLKDQKAMDDYLIEQGLEEVVLELASGEQRSGEDLRALVARARQARDLIDSIARIQNRAVVEQVSIAGALSDEVLSDPVRGPEAADFVAKRMDTISSETERGWVGEIMPDYSLKFSREVRGVTETQLVDSNLIHSAEARQLNTMKDELQAIYAQAATFIHKDKRQVIYSPLELMEAVTNLGKRGLTMQRYKGLGEMNPEQLWETTLDHEARTLLQVRINHGDEADEVFSTLMGDVVEPRRNFIQDNALKVSFLDA
;
A
#
# COMPACT_ATOMS: atom_id res chain seq x y z
N MET A 1 9.40 18.56 41.87
CA MET A 1 9.05 18.24 40.48
C MET A 1 7.55 18.39 40.20
N ALA A 2 6.65 18.08 41.13
CA ALA A 2 5.19 18.30 40.98
C ALA A 2 4.74 19.78 40.74
N LYS A 3 5.58 20.78 41.05
CA LYS A 3 5.25 22.21 40.80
C LYS A 3 5.39 22.66 39.33
N LYS A 4 6.02 21.86 38.45
CA LYS A 4 6.22 22.23 37.04
C LYS A 4 5.09 21.75 36.11
N GLU A 5 4.28 20.78 36.53
CA GLU A 5 3.15 20.28 35.74
C GLU A 5 1.85 20.48 36.53
N LYS A 6 0.92 21.25 35.96
CA LYS A 6 -0.31 21.74 36.61
C LYS A 6 -1.40 20.66 36.78
N ALA A 7 -1.05 19.39 36.95
CA ALA A 7 -2.00 18.29 37.13
C ALA A 7 -2.15 17.94 38.62
N THR A 8 -3.40 17.89 39.10
CA THR A 8 -3.69 17.42 40.46
C THR A 8 -3.57 15.90 40.50
N ILE A 9 -2.63 15.38 41.28
CA ILE A 9 -2.41 13.93 41.42
C ILE A 9 -3.45 13.36 42.39
N THR A 10 -4.10 12.27 42.01
CA THR A 10 -5.04 11.50 42.84
C THR A 10 -4.43 10.18 43.29
N GLY A 11 -5.09 9.50 44.24
CA GLY A 11 -4.63 8.20 44.73
C GLY A 11 -4.68 7.09 43.67
N ASP A 12 -5.58 7.19 42.69
CA ASP A 12 -5.65 6.23 41.59
C ASP A 12 -4.47 6.39 40.63
N ASP A 13 -4.10 7.64 40.31
CA ASP A 13 -2.92 7.94 39.48
C ASP A 13 -1.62 7.38 40.10
N ALA A 14 -1.54 7.36 41.44
CA ALA A 14 -0.38 6.83 42.17
C ALA A 14 -0.33 5.30 42.20
N ARG A 15 -1.46 4.61 41.99
CA ARG A 15 -1.57 3.14 41.97
C ARG A 15 -1.57 2.56 40.56
N GLU A 16 -1.60 3.40 39.53
CA GLU A 16 -1.67 2.98 38.14
C GLU A 16 -0.46 2.11 37.74
N GLY A 17 -0.73 0.84 37.42
CA GLY A 17 0.30 -0.15 37.10
C GLY A 17 1.22 -0.50 38.28
N LEU A 18 0.73 -0.37 39.52
CA LEU A 18 1.41 -0.83 40.73
C LEU A 18 0.89 -2.23 41.12
N THR A 19 1.81 -3.17 41.27
CA THR A 19 1.53 -4.48 41.88
C THR A 19 2.12 -4.49 43.27
N CYS A 20 1.30 -4.75 44.29
CA CYS A 20 1.76 -4.87 45.66
C CYS A 20 1.18 -6.11 46.35
N VAL A 21 1.94 -6.65 47.32
CA VAL A 21 1.52 -7.75 48.17
C VAL A 21 1.62 -7.26 49.61
N VAL A 22 0.48 -7.17 50.29
CA VAL A 22 0.42 -6.74 51.70
C VAL A 22 0.10 -7.95 52.57
N SER A 23 1.09 -8.38 53.36
CA SER A 23 0.96 -9.48 54.30
C SER A 23 1.12 -8.97 55.73
N VAL A 24 0.07 -9.12 56.53
CA VAL A 24 0.02 -8.61 57.91
C VAL A 24 -0.18 -9.76 58.89
N LYS A 25 0.57 -9.74 59.99
CA LYS A 25 0.39 -10.67 61.11
C LYS A 25 -0.38 -9.97 62.21
N VAL A 26 -1.64 -10.36 62.39
CA VAL A 26 -2.57 -9.71 63.31
C VAL A 26 -3.03 -10.72 64.35
N PRO A 27 -2.91 -10.43 65.66
CA PRO A 27 -3.54 -11.25 66.69
C PRO A 27 -5.07 -11.06 66.65
N ASP A 28 -5.82 -12.17 66.66
CA ASP A 28 -7.29 -12.19 66.63
C ASP A 28 -7.94 -11.34 65.50
N PRO A 29 -7.65 -11.65 64.22
CA PRO A 29 -8.14 -10.85 63.10
C PRO A 29 -9.65 -11.01 62.89
N LYS A 30 -10.35 -9.88 62.72
CA LYS A 30 -11.79 -9.87 62.42
C LYS A 30 -12.03 -9.66 60.93
N PHE A 31 -12.83 -10.54 60.33
CA PHE A 31 -13.21 -10.47 58.91
C PHE A 31 -14.73 -10.28 58.77
N SER A 32 -15.14 -9.64 57.68
CA SER A 32 -16.57 -9.40 57.38
C SER A 32 -17.37 -10.67 57.04
N SER A 33 -16.68 -11.73 56.60
CA SER A 33 -17.28 -12.99 56.14
C SER A 33 -16.30 -14.15 56.36
N GLN A 34 -16.82 -15.38 56.25
CA GLN A 34 -16.01 -16.60 56.29
C GLN A 34 -15.02 -16.71 55.11
N THR A 35 -15.35 -16.10 53.97
CA THR A 35 -14.45 -16.01 52.80
C THR A 35 -13.25 -15.09 53.04
N LYS A 36 -13.27 -14.28 54.11
CA LYS A 36 -12.19 -13.38 54.53
C LYS A 36 -11.82 -12.31 53.49
N ASP A 37 -12.77 -11.93 52.63
CA ASP A 37 -12.54 -10.96 51.54
C ASP A 37 -12.22 -9.54 52.04
N LYS A 38 -12.64 -9.22 53.27
CA LYS A 38 -12.40 -7.90 53.90
C LYS A 38 -12.07 -8.05 55.38
N LEU A 39 -10.88 -7.57 55.76
CA LEU A 39 -10.46 -7.39 57.14
C LEU A 39 -11.16 -6.15 57.72
N VAL A 40 -11.83 -6.31 58.87
CA VAL A 40 -12.57 -5.24 59.56
C VAL A 40 -11.90 -4.78 60.86
N SER A 41 -10.75 -5.36 61.22
CA SER A 41 -9.88 -4.90 62.31
C SER A 41 -9.30 -3.51 62.01
N SER A 42 -10.03 -2.47 62.42
CA SER A 42 -9.69 -1.05 62.19
C SER A 42 -8.35 -0.63 62.80
N GLU A 43 -7.92 -1.31 63.86
CA GLU A 43 -6.66 -1.09 64.57
C GLU A 43 -5.42 -1.42 63.72
N VAL A 44 -5.57 -2.29 62.71
CA VAL A 44 -4.46 -2.71 61.84
C VAL A 44 -4.08 -1.62 60.83
N ARG A 45 -5.09 -0.89 60.34
CA ARG A 45 -4.93 0.06 59.23
C ARG A 45 -3.94 1.19 59.55
N PRO A 46 -4.05 1.94 60.67
CA PRO A 46 -3.11 3.02 60.99
C PRO A 46 -1.67 2.53 61.13
N ILE A 47 -1.46 1.32 61.66
CA ILE A 47 -0.13 0.73 61.85
C ILE A 47 0.51 0.45 60.50
N VAL A 48 -0.24 -0.19 59.59
CA VAL A 48 0.25 -0.50 58.25
C VAL A 48 0.50 0.78 57.45
N GLU A 49 -0.43 1.75 57.49
CA GLU A 49 -0.28 3.03 56.80
C GLU A 49 0.97 3.79 57.26
N SER A 50 1.19 3.91 58.58
CA SER A 50 2.41 4.54 59.12
C SER A 50 3.67 3.80 58.70
N SER A 51 3.69 2.47 58.84
CA SER A 51 4.87 1.65 58.52
C SER A 51 5.25 1.73 57.05
N VAL A 52 4.25 1.70 56.16
CA VAL A 52 4.45 1.83 54.71
C VAL A 52 4.88 3.25 54.35
N TYR A 53 4.30 4.26 54.99
CA TYR A 53 4.68 5.66 54.77
C TYR A 53 6.14 5.90 55.13
N ASP A 54 6.56 5.47 56.32
CA ASP A 54 7.93 5.68 56.81
C ASP A 54 8.93 4.94 55.92
N ALA A 55 8.66 3.66 55.61
CA ALA A 55 9.55 2.85 54.78
C ALA A 55 9.65 3.37 53.33
N LEU A 56 8.53 3.77 52.71
CA LEU A 56 8.55 4.34 51.36
C LEU A 56 9.24 5.70 51.33
N THR A 57 9.04 6.53 52.36
CA THR A 57 9.70 7.84 52.47
C THR A 57 11.21 7.65 52.57
N GLN A 58 11.66 6.79 53.48
CA GLN A 58 13.08 6.48 53.61
C GLN A 58 13.65 5.91 52.30
N TRP A 59 12.94 4.97 51.67
CA TRP A 59 13.42 4.36 50.43
C TRP A 59 13.56 5.38 49.30
N PHE A 60 12.59 6.30 49.13
CA PHE A 60 12.67 7.36 48.12
C PHE A 60 13.78 8.39 48.40
N GLU A 61 14.08 8.65 49.67
CA GLU A 61 15.21 9.50 50.05
C GLU A 61 16.56 8.85 49.74
N GLU A 62 16.67 7.54 49.95
CA GLU A 62 17.86 6.74 49.66
C GLU A 62 18.06 6.48 48.15
N HIS A 63 16.97 6.43 47.36
CA HIS A 63 16.98 6.08 45.93
C HIS A 63 16.41 7.21 45.05
N PRO A 64 17.08 8.38 44.94
CA PRO A 64 16.52 9.56 44.27
C PRO A 64 16.33 9.42 42.76
N ASN A 65 17.07 8.54 42.09
CA ASN A 65 16.91 8.30 40.65
C ASN A 65 15.67 7.45 40.36
N ASP A 66 15.46 6.38 41.14
CA ASP A 66 14.28 5.53 41.00
C ASP A 66 13.01 6.27 41.45
N ALA A 67 13.11 7.07 42.52
CA ALA A 67 12.03 7.96 42.95
C ALA A 67 11.58 8.90 41.81
N LYS A 68 12.51 9.47 41.04
CA LYS A 68 12.16 10.31 39.88
C LYS A 68 11.42 9.51 38.81
N ILE A 69 11.84 8.28 38.52
CA ILE A 69 11.19 7.41 37.53
C ILE A 69 9.75 7.11 37.97
N VAL A 70 9.56 6.70 39.23
CA VAL A 70 8.23 6.40 39.80
C VAL A 70 7.34 7.64 39.78
N ILE A 71 7.83 8.78 40.26
CA ILE A 71 7.08 10.04 40.26
C ILE A 71 6.72 10.47 38.84
N SER A 72 7.62 10.28 37.87
CA SER A 72 7.34 10.61 36.46
C SER A 72 6.19 9.75 35.93
N LYS A 73 6.17 8.45 36.21
CA LYS A 73 5.06 7.56 35.83
C LYS A 73 3.72 8.01 36.44
N VAL A 74 3.71 8.39 37.73
CA VAL A 74 2.50 8.89 38.40
C VAL A 74 2.01 10.20 37.78
N ILE A 75 2.93 11.10 37.43
CA ILE A 75 2.61 12.37 36.75
C ILE A 75 2.05 12.10 35.35
N GLU A 76 2.58 11.13 34.62
CA GLU A 76 2.07 10.72 33.32
C GLU A 76 0.64 10.19 33.41
N ALA A 77 0.35 9.33 34.39
CA ALA A 77 -1.00 8.83 34.65
C ALA A 77 -1.98 9.98 34.97
N ALA A 78 -1.58 10.90 35.85
CA ALA A 78 -2.40 12.06 36.21
C ALA A 78 -2.67 12.99 35.01
N THR A 79 -1.67 13.18 34.15
CA THR A 79 -1.79 13.99 32.92
C THR A 79 -2.70 13.32 31.89
N ALA A 80 -2.56 12.01 31.70
CA ALA A 80 -3.44 11.23 30.83
C ALA A 80 -4.89 11.27 31.31
N ARG A 81 -5.15 11.13 32.62
CA ARG A 81 -6.48 11.26 33.21
C ARG A 81 -7.06 12.67 33.01
N GLU A 82 -6.30 13.72 33.28
CA GLU A 82 -6.76 15.10 33.07
C GLU A 82 -7.05 15.41 31.60
N ALA A 83 -6.23 14.87 30.69
CA ALA A 83 -6.46 15.02 29.25
C ALA A 83 -7.70 14.25 28.79
N ALA A 84 -7.89 13.02 29.27
CA ALA A 84 -9.10 12.25 29.06
C ALA A 84 -10.31 13.02 29.59
N ARG A 85 -10.29 13.50 30.85
CA ARG A 85 -11.36 14.32 31.44
C ARG A 85 -11.69 15.55 30.60
N LYS A 86 -10.68 16.30 30.14
CA LYS A 86 -10.88 17.46 29.26
C LYS A 86 -11.51 17.05 27.94
N ALA A 87 -11.10 15.94 27.34
CA ALA A 87 -11.75 15.41 26.14
C ALA A 87 -13.21 15.01 26.41
N ARG A 88 -13.50 14.35 27.55
CA ARG A 88 -14.87 14.02 27.99
C ARG A 88 -15.72 15.28 28.14
N GLU A 89 -15.16 16.34 28.72
CA GLU A 89 -15.87 17.62 28.88
C GLU A 89 -16.06 18.33 27.54
N LEU A 90 -15.14 18.19 26.59
CA LEU A 90 -15.24 18.75 25.25
C LEU A 90 -16.30 18.02 24.40
N THR A 91 -16.44 16.72 24.57
CA THR A 91 -17.51 15.91 23.96
C THR A 91 -18.85 16.10 24.67
N ARG A 92 -18.89 16.18 26.01
CA ARG A 92 -20.13 16.43 26.79
C ARG A 92 -20.68 17.84 26.70
N ARG A 93 -19.85 18.90 26.68
CA ARG A 93 -20.35 20.28 26.46
C ARG A 93 -21.01 20.45 25.09
N LYS A 94 -20.70 19.56 24.15
CA LYS A 94 -21.34 19.47 22.83
C LYS A 94 -22.46 18.42 22.75
N GLY A 95 -22.79 17.76 23.87
CA GLY A 95 -23.73 16.65 23.92
C GLY A 95 -25.14 17.07 24.37
N ALA A 96 -26.12 16.76 23.51
CA ALA A 96 -27.58 16.72 23.70
C ALA A 96 -28.40 18.02 23.53
N LEU A 97 -27.92 19.20 23.90
CA LEU A 97 -28.61 20.48 23.58
C LEU A 97 -27.96 21.27 22.44
N ASP A 98 -26.76 20.85 22.01
CA ASP A 98 -25.95 21.50 20.98
C ASP A 98 -25.64 20.57 19.80
N ILE A 99 -26.67 19.94 19.22
CA ILE A 99 -26.63 19.38 17.85
C ILE A 99 -26.18 20.46 16.81
N SER A 100 -26.08 21.72 17.23
CA SER A 100 -25.69 22.89 16.44
C SER A 100 -24.19 23.01 16.12
N SER A 101 -23.26 22.39 16.88
CA SER A 101 -21.81 22.65 16.69
C SER A 101 -21.06 21.48 16.03
N LEU A 102 -21.59 20.99 14.91
CA LEU A 102 -20.77 20.18 14.00
C LEU A 102 -19.49 20.96 13.63
N PRO A 103 -18.34 20.28 13.44
CA PRO A 103 -17.13 21.00 13.10
C PRO A 103 -17.33 21.83 11.83
N GLY A 104 -16.90 23.09 11.82
CA GLY A 104 -17.12 23.98 10.66
C GLY A 104 -16.49 23.50 9.34
N LYS A 105 -15.55 22.54 9.41
CA LYS A 105 -14.96 21.86 8.26
C LYS A 105 -15.84 20.76 7.67
N LEU A 106 -16.71 20.14 8.47
CA LEU A 106 -17.57 19.06 8.04
C LEU A 106 -18.68 19.61 7.16
N ALA A 107 -18.72 19.15 5.91
CA ALA A 107 -19.88 19.33 5.04
C ALA A 107 -20.81 18.12 5.20
N ASP A 108 -21.74 18.20 6.14
CA ASP A 108 -22.66 17.10 6.48
C ASP A 108 -23.70 16.82 5.37
N CYS A 109 -24.32 15.65 5.43
CA CYS A 109 -25.45 15.22 4.59
C CYS A 109 -26.81 15.51 5.25
N GLN A 110 -27.89 15.41 4.47
CA GLN A 110 -29.26 15.62 4.96
C GLN A 110 -29.82 14.41 5.71
N SER A 111 -29.43 13.20 5.27
CA SER A 111 -29.85 11.96 5.91
C SER A 111 -29.32 11.89 7.34
N ARG A 112 -30.16 11.34 8.22
CA ARG A 112 -29.82 11.01 9.62
C ARG A 112 -29.71 9.50 9.84
N ASP A 113 -30.00 8.70 8.83
CA ASP A 113 -29.88 7.25 8.86
C ASP A 113 -28.41 6.86 8.60
N PRO A 114 -27.70 6.28 9.59
CA PRO A 114 -26.30 5.91 9.44
C PRO A 114 -26.03 4.86 8.37
N GLU A 115 -26.98 3.97 8.07
CA GLU A 115 -26.78 2.85 7.13
C GLU A 115 -26.62 3.34 5.69
N VAL A 116 -27.39 4.35 5.31
CA VAL A 116 -27.35 4.94 3.97
C VAL A 116 -26.34 6.09 3.85
N SER A 117 -25.92 6.65 5.00
CA SER A 117 -25.04 7.83 5.03
C SER A 117 -23.57 7.45 5.00
N GLU A 118 -22.79 8.21 4.25
CA GLU A 118 -21.37 7.98 4.08
C GLU A 118 -20.53 9.22 4.35
N LEU A 119 -19.31 9.03 4.85
CA LEU A 119 -18.36 10.08 5.19
C LEU A 119 -17.08 9.91 4.38
N PHE A 120 -16.75 10.88 3.54
CA PHE A 120 -15.48 10.97 2.84
C PHE A 120 -14.46 11.74 3.68
N LEU A 121 -13.35 11.09 4.04
CA LEU A 121 -12.17 11.72 4.61
C LEU A 121 -11.22 12.07 3.47
N VAL A 122 -11.05 13.37 3.21
CA VAL A 122 -10.35 13.85 2.01
C VAL A 122 -9.06 14.54 2.37
N GLU A 123 -7.99 14.22 1.63
CA GLU A 123 -6.70 14.89 1.76
C GLU A 123 -6.73 16.30 1.18
N GLY A 124 -6.57 17.30 2.05
CA GLY A 124 -6.43 18.70 1.66
C GLY A 124 -7.75 19.41 1.31
N ASP A 125 -7.69 20.75 1.36
CA ASP A 125 -8.84 21.59 1.07
C ASP A 125 -9.20 21.62 -0.43
N SER A 126 -8.23 21.34 -1.31
CA SER A 126 -8.44 21.35 -2.77
C SER A 126 -9.40 20.23 -3.18
N ALA A 127 -9.02 18.98 -2.90
CA ALA A 127 -9.87 17.82 -3.15
C ALA A 127 -11.15 17.88 -2.30
N GLY A 128 -11.07 18.39 -1.05
CA GLY A 128 -12.24 18.62 -0.22
C GLY A 128 -13.25 19.62 -0.82
N GLY A 129 -12.76 20.64 -1.53
CA GLY A 129 -13.56 21.62 -2.26
C GLY A 129 -14.30 21.00 -3.44
N SER A 130 -13.59 20.24 -4.29
CA SER A 130 -14.20 19.51 -5.42
C SER A 130 -15.21 18.47 -4.95
N ALA A 131 -14.86 17.68 -3.91
CA ALA A 131 -15.75 16.68 -3.32
C ALA A 131 -17.01 17.33 -2.74
N LYS A 132 -16.89 18.44 -2.02
CA LYS A 132 -18.05 19.17 -1.46
C LYS A 132 -18.99 19.70 -2.55
N GLN A 133 -18.46 20.07 -3.72
CA GLN A 133 -19.25 20.56 -4.85
C GLN A 133 -19.92 19.42 -5.63
N GLY A 134 -19.22 18.30 -5.83
CA GLY A 134 -19.69 17.17 -6.63
C GLY A 134 -20.55 16.15 -5.86
N ARG A 135 -20.50 16.13 -4.53
CA ARG A 135 -21.23 15.14 -3.70
C ARG A 135 -22.74 15.19 -3.85
N ASP A 136 -23.37 14.06 -3.58
CA ASP A 136 -24.80 14.02 -3.25
C ASP A 136 -25.01 14.55 -1.82
N ARG A 137 -25.75 15.64 -1.70
CA ARG A 137 -26.05 16.29 -0.42
C ARG A 137 -27.00 15.46 0.43
N HIS A 138 -27.71 14.51 -0.15
CA HIS A 138 -28.67 13.67 0.55
C HIS A 138 -27.96 12.74 1.55
N ASN A 139 -26.96 11.97 1.10
CA ASN A 139 -26.34 10.89 1.87
C ASN A 139 -24.81 10.99 2.03
N GLN A 140 -24.11 11.86 1.29
CA GLN A 140 -22.65 11.94 1.36
C GLN A 140 -22.19 13.14 2.20
N ALA A 141 -21.40 12.90 3.24
CA ALA A 141 -20.71 13.91 4.01
C ALA A 141 -19.23 13.97 3.60
N VAL A 142 -18.62 15.15 3.67
CA VAL A 142 -17.21 15.36 3.32
C VAL A 142 -16.50 16.07 4.46
N LEU A 143 -15.38 15.49 4.91
CA LEU A 143 -14.48 16.06 5.91
C LEU A 143 -13.06 16.22 5.33
N PRO A 144 -12.65 17.44 4.96
CA PRO A 144 -11.29 17.72 4.54
C PRO A 144 -10.32 17.71 5.72
N LEU A 145 -9.19 17.01 5.57
CA LEU A 145 -8.10 16.93 6.54
C LEU A 145 -6.90 17.73 6.05
N ARG A 146 -6.26 18.51 6.94
CA ARG A 146 -5.09 19.33 6.58
C ARG A 146 -3.79 18.78 7.14
N GLY A 147 -2.77 18.73 6.28
CA GLY A 147 -1.40 18.37 6.65
C GLY A 147 -1.26 16.89 7.02
N LYS A 148 -0.05 16.51 7.46
CA LYS A 148 0.22 15.15 7.95
C LYS A 148 -0.46 14.98 9.30
N ILE A 149 -1.35 13.99 9.39
CA ILE A 149 -2.04 13.65 10.63
C ILE A 149 -1.00 13.27 11.69
N LEU A 150 -1.29 13.59 12.95
CA LEU A 150 -0.43 13.18 14.06
C LEU A 150 -0.33 11.65 14.08
N ASN A 151 0.89 11.12 14.09
CA ASN A 151 1.11 9.69 14.27
C ASN A 151 0.70 9.28 15.69
N VAL A 152 -0.43 8.59 15.79
CA VAL A 152 -1.03 8.17 17.05
C VAL A 152 -0.34 6.97 17.69
N GLU A 153 0.47 6.23 16.93
CA GLU A 153 1.30 5.14 17.48
C GLU A 153 2.42 5.72 18.37
N ARG A 154 2.96 6.88 17.99
CA ARG A 154 4.05 7.55 18.72
C ARG A 154 3.54 8.56 19.74
N ALA A 155 2.36 9.12 19.50
CA ALA A 155 1.82 10.19 20.33
C ALA A 155 1.08 9.64 21.54
N ARG A 156 1.37 10.19 22.71
CA ARG A 156 0.57 9.96 23.91
C ARG A 156 -0.89 10.38 23.67
N PHE A 157 -1.80 9.71 24.37
CA PHE A 157 -3.24 9.89 24.22
C PHE A 157 -3.70 11.35 24.42
N ASP A 158 -3.09 12.08 25.35
CA ASP A 158 -3.34 13.50 25.59
C ASP A 158 -2.96 14.38 24.39
N ARG A 159 -1.81 14.12 23.78
CA ARG A 159 -1.35 14.81 22.58
C ARG A 159 -2.24 14.51 21.38
N MET A 160 -2.70 13.27 21.25
CA MET A 160 -3.68 12.88 20.24
C MET A 160 -4.98 13.69 20.36
N LEU A 161 -5.53 13.81 21.57
CA LEU A 161 -6.76 14.56 21.82
C LEU A 161 -6.60 16.07 21.61
N SER A 162 -5.39 16.61 21.81
CA SER A 162 -5.11 18.02 21.50
C SER A 162 -5.03 18.34 20.00
N SER A 163 -5.00 17.31 19.14
CA SER A 163 -5.00 17.49 17.70
C SER A 163 -6.38 17.91 17.21
N ASN A 164 -6.46 19.10 16.59
CA ASN A 164 -7.70 19.62 16.04
C ASN A 164 -8.29 18.71 14.95
N GLU A 165 -7.46 18.12 14.10
CA GLU A 165 -7.93 17.22 13.02
C GLU A 165 -8.55 15.94 13.59
N ILE A 166 -7.91 15.35 14.60
CA ILE A 166 -8.39 14.12 15.25
C ILE A 166 -9.68 14.42 16.05
N GLY A 167 -9.70 15.50 16.83
CA GLY A 167 -10.91 15.91 17.55
C GLY A 167 -12.09 16.21 16.63
N THR A 168 -11.82 16.83 15.47
CA THR A 168 -12.81 17.08 14.41
C THR A 168 -13.37 15.77 13.85
N MET A 169 -12.48 14.81 13.54
CA MET A 169 -12.87 13.49 13.02
C MET A 169 -13.70 12.69 14.03
N ILE A 170 -13.28 12.61 15.29
CA ILE A 170 -14.05 11.94 16.36
C ILE A 170 -15.44 12.56 16.50
N THR A 171 -15.52 13.90 16.48
CA THR A 171 -16.80 14.62 16.56
C THR A 171 -17.67 14.34 15.34
N ALA A 172 -17.08 14.25 14.13
CA ALA A 172 -17.80 13.94 12.92
C ALA A 172 -18.38 12.51 12.97
N LEU A 173 -17.58 11.53 13.39
CA LEU A 173 -18.00 10.12 13.50
C LEU A 173 -19.09 9.89 14.55
N GLY A 174 -19.05 10.63 15.66
CA GLY A 174 -20.06 10.58 16.72
C GLY A 174 -19.90 9.41 17.71
N THR A 175 -18.96 8.50 17.46
CA THR A 175 -18.74 7.28 18.27
C THR A 175 -18.05 7.53 19.62
N GLY A 176 -17.47 8.70 19.86
CA GLY A 176 -16.53 8.87 20.98
C GLY A 176 -15.18 8.19 20.71
N ILE A 177 -14.28 8.15 21.70
CA ILE A 177 -12.94 7.56 21.54
C ILE A 177 -12.46 6.84 22.81
N GLY A 178 -11.75 5.73 22.61
CA GLY A 178 -11.11 4.96 23.67
C GLY A 178 -12.07 3.99 24.38
N PRO A 179 -11.55 3.06 25.20
CA PRO A 179 -12.30 1.89 25.67
C PRO A 179 -13.53 2.21 26.53
N GLU A 180 -13.54 3.36 27.21
CA GLU A 180 -14.63 3.74 28.13
C GLU A 180 -15.72 4.62 27.49
N GLU A 181 -15.42 5.30 26.37
CA GLU A 181 -16.36 6.24 25.73
C GLU A 181 -16.80 5.82 24.33
N PHE A 182 -16.04 4.94 23.69
CA PHE A 182 -16.36 4.47 22.35
C PHE A 182 -17.67 3.68 22.37
N ASP A 183 -18.58 4.06 21.48
CA ASP A 183 -19.88 3.45 21.29
C ASP A 183 -20.20 3.41 19.79
N ILE A 184 -20.14 2.20 19.23
CA ILE A 184 -20.39 1.95 17.81
C ILE A 184 -21.83 2.28 17.41
N GLU A 185 -22.80 2.14 18.31
CA GLU A 185 -24.22 2.41 18.02
C GLU A 185 -24.50 3.90 17.81
N LYS A 186 -23.56 4.76 18.22
CA LYS A 186 -23.59 6.22 17.95
C LYS A 186 -22.89 6.60 16.65
N ALA A 187 -22.39 5.64 15.87
CA ALA A 187 -21.78 5.93 14.58
C ALA A 187 -22.78 6.63 13.67
N ARG A 188 -22.39 7.80 13.17
CA ARG A 188 -23.25 8.62 12.31
C ARG A 188 -23.23 8.18 10.84
N TYR A 189 -22.22 7.41 10.45
CA TYR A 189 -22.00 6.94 9.10
C TYR A 189 -21.48 5.50 9.15
N HIS A 190 -22.20 4.56 8.54
CA HIS A 190 -21.79 3.16 8.43
C HIS A 190 -20.84 2.92 7.24
N LYS A 191 -20.54 3.97 6.48
CA LYS A 191 -19.57 3.93 5.38
C LYS A 191 -18.63 5.11 5.48
N ILE A 192 -17.41 4.85 5.94
CA ILE A 192 -16.33 5.83 6.09
C ILE A 192 -15.32 5.54 4.99
N ILE A 193 -15.15 6.47 4.06
CA ILE A 193 -14.33 6.31 2.86
C ILE A 193 -13.11 7.22 2.97
N ILE A 194 -11.91 6.62 3.02
CA ILE A 194 -10.65 7.34 2.95
C ILE A 194 -10.35 7.62 1.47
N MET A 195 -10.30 8.90 1.11
CA MET A 195 -10.04 9.37 -0.24
C MET A 195 -8.77 10.24 -0.23
N THR A 196 -7.63 9.62 -0.54
CA THR A 196 -6.29 10.23 -0.56
C THR A 196 -5.72 10.18 -1.97
N ASP A 197 -4.70 11.01 -2.23
CA ASP A 197 -4.00 11.00 -3.51
C ASP A 197 -3.20 9.69 -3.69
N ALA A 198 -2.88 9.37 -4.95
CA ALA A 198 -2.12 8.17 -5.33
C ALA A 198 -0.60 8.32 -5.13
N ASP A 199 -0.15 9.45 -4.60
CA ASP A 199 1.26 9.74 -4.36
C ASP A 199 1.75 9.22 -3.00
N VAL A 200 3.04 9.45 -2.73
CA VAL A 200 3.70 9.01 -1.50
C VAL A 200 3.10 9.69 -0.27
N ASP A 201 2.70 10.96 -0.35
CA ASP A 201 2.13 11.68 0.79
C ASP A 201 0.70 11.22 1.11
N GLY A 202 -0.10 10.92 0.09
CA GLY A 202 -1.41 10.30 0.26
C GLY A 202 -1.31 8.90 0.85
N SER A 203 -0.29 8.12 0.45
CA SER A 203 0.00 6.82 1.08
C SER A 203 0.35 6.96 2.58
N HIS A 204 1.08 8.01 2.95
CA HIS A 204 1.40 8.28 4.36
C HIS A 204 0.16 8.65 5.17
N ILE A 205 -0.67 9.59 4.70
CA ILE A 205 -1.88 9.99 5.40
C ILE A 205 -2.86 8.82 5.51
N ARG A 206 -3.03 8.05 4.44
CA ARG A 206 -3.83 6.82 4.46
C ARG A 206 -3.36 5.86 5.55
N THR A 207 -2.05 5.62 5.64
CA THR A 207 -1.49 4.73 6.65
C THR A 207 -1.75 5.26 8.06
N LEU A 208 -1.57 6.56 8.30
CA LEU A 208 -1.84 7.18 9.61
C LEU A 208 -3.32 7.08 10.01
N LEU A 209 -4.24 7.26 9.06
CA LEU A 209 -5.68 7.06 9.28
C LEU A 209 -6.00 5.61 9.61
N LEU A 210 -5.45 4.66 8.85
CA LEU A 210 -5.64 3.23 9.10
C LEU A 210 -5.15 2.85 10.50
N THR A 211 -3.96 3.31 10.90
CA THR A 211 -3.44 3.10 12.25
C THR A 211 -4.34 3.72 13.31
N PHE A 212 -4.88 4.92 13.08
CA PHE A 212 -5.84 5.55 13.99
C PHE A 212 -7.10 4.71 14.18
N PHE A 213 -7.76 4.31 13.10
CA PHE A 213 -8.98 3.49 13.18
C PHE A 213 -8.69 2.14 13.84
N TYR A 214 -7.59 1.50 13.45
CA TYR A 214 -7.20 0.21 13.99
C TYR A 214 -6.95 0.26 15.51
N ARG A 215 -6.23 1.28 15.99
CA ARG A 215 -5.88 1.39 17.43
C ARG A 215 -7.02 1.95 18.29
N GLN A 216 -7.76 2.92 17.78
CA GLN A 216 -8.69 3.72 18.60
C GLN A 216 -10.16 3.37 18.40
N MET A 217 -10.51 2.76 17.25
CA MET A 217 -11.89 2.44 16.86
C MET A 217 -11.96 1.10 16.11
N PRO A 218 -11.41 0.00 16.66
CA PRO A 218 -11.31 -1.29 15.96
C PRO A 218 -12.68 -1.80 15.50
N GLU A 219 -13.73 -1.61 16.30
CA GLU A 219 -15.09 -2.05 16.00
C GLU A 219 -15.65 -1.45 14.68
N LEU A 220 -15.24 -0.23 14.29
CA LEU A 220 -15.62 0.34 12.98
C LEU A 220 -15.05 -0.49 11.82
N VAL A 221 -13.85 -1.03 12.00
CA VAL A 221 -13.19 -1.88 10.99
C VAL A 221 -13.78 -3.29 11.03
N GLU A 222 -14.06 -3.83 12.22
CA GLU A 222 -14.67 -5.17 12.40
C GLU A 222 -16.09 -5.24 11.81
N LYS A 223 -16.90 -4.20 12.02
CA LYS A 223 -18.22 -4.05 11.37
C LYS A 223 -18.13 -3.80 9.86
N GLY A 224 -16.92 -3.57 9.34
CA GLY A 224 -16.68 -3.36 7.92
C GLY A 224 -17.09 -1.98 7.41
N TYR A 225 -17.12 -0.96 8.29
CA TYR A 225 -17.55 0.40 7.93
C TYR A 225 -16.45 1.22 7.25
N LEU A 226 -15.18 0.77 7.30
CA LEU A 226 -14.05 1.50 6.75
C LEU A 226 -13.68 1.03 5.33
N TYR A 227 -13.56 1.99 4.41
CA TYR A 227 -13.28 1.78 3.00
C TYR A 227 -12.19 2.73 2.50
N ILE A 228 -11.50 2.33 1.43
CA ILE A 228 -10.52 3.15 0.71
C ILE A 228 -11.05 3.37 -0.71
N ALA A 229 -11.13 4.63 -1.14
CA ALA A 229 -11.49 4.97 -2.51
C ALA A 229 -10.38 4.56 -3.50
N GLN A 230 -10.78 4.15 -4.71
CA GLN A 230 -9.85 3.82 -5.80
C GLN A 230 -10.11 4.75 -6.99
N PRO A 231 -9.67 6.02 -6.92
CA PRO A 231 -9.82 6.96 -8.03
C PRO A 231 -8.99 6.50 -9.25
N PRO A 232 -9.41 6.85 -10.48
CA PRO A 232 -8.69 6.44 -11.68
C PRO A 232 -7.36 7.19 -11.86
N LEU A 233 -6.34 6.46 -12.30
CA LEU A 233 -5.03 7.02 -12.62
C LEU A 233 -4.98 7.72 -13.99
N TYR A 234 -5.79 7.24 -14.95
CA TYR A 234 -5.80 7.74 -16.31
C TYR A 234 -7.19 8.09 -16.82
N LYS A 235 -7.28 9.13 -17.65
CA LYS A 235 -8.39 9.39 -18.56
C LYS A 235 -7.88 9.29 -19.98
N VAL A 236 -8.49 8.41 -20.77
CA VAL A 236 -8.18 8.19 -22.18
C VAL A 236 -9.34 8.68 -23.02
N THR A 237 -9.07 9.50 -24.03
CA THR A 237 -10.09 10.05 -24.94
C THR A 237 -9.77 9.67 -26.38
N LYS A 238 -10.73 9.06 -27.08
CA LYS A 238 -10.68 8.72 -28.51
C LYS A 238 -11.89 9.36 -29.20
N GLY A 239 -11.67 10.43 -29.98
CA GLY A 239 -12.77 11.18 -30.60
C GLY A 239 -13.70 11.81 -29.56
N LYS A 240 -14.95 11.32 -29.49
CA LYS A 240 -15.97 11.81 -28.52
C LYS A 240 -16.13 10.93 -27.28
N SER A 241 -15.57 9.73 -27.27
CA SER A 241 -15.64 8.81 -26.12
C SER A 241 -14.45 9.00 -25.20
N SER A 242 -14.70 9.05 -23.90
CA SER A 242 -13.66 9.02 -22.87
C SER A 242 -13.89 7.86 -21.90
N VAL A 243 -12.79 7.24 -21.47
CA VAL A 243 -12.77 6.12 -20.52
C VAL A 243 -11.80 6.46 -19.40
N TYR A 244 -12.19 6.14 -18.17
CA TYR A 244 -11.34 6.25 -16.99
C TYR A 244 -10.72 4.90 -16.67
N LEU A 245 -9.41 4.85 -16.46
CA LEU A 245 -8.67 3.62 -16.21
C LEU A 245 -7.98 3.72 -14.85
N LYS A 246 -8.17 2.68 -14.04
CA LYS A 246 -7.79 2.66 -12.63
C LYS A 246 -6.28 2.68 -12.39
N ASP A 247 -5.52 1.93 -13.18
CA ASP A 247 -4.10 1.66 -12.96
C ASP A 247 -3.36 1.47 -14.30
N GLN A 248 -2.05 1.31 -14.21
CA GLN A 248 -1.20 1.06 -15.39
C GLN A 248 -1.59 -0.24 -16.11
N LYS A 249 -2.03 -1.27 -15.39
CA LYS A 249 -2.42 -2.54 -15.99
C LYS A 249 -3.65 -2.36 -16.89
N ALA A 250 -4.69 -1.68 -16.39
CA ALA A 250 -5.87 -1.35 -17.16
C ALA A 250 -5.55 -0.45 -18.36
N MET A 251 -4.56 0.44 -18.22
CA MET A 251 -4.04 1.24 -19.33
C MET A 251 -3.41 0.36 -20.42
N ASP A 252 -2.54 -0.55 -20.04
CA ASP A 252 -1.90 -1.47 -20.99
C ASP A 252 -2.92 -2.39 -21.66
N ASP A 253 -3.87 -2.92 -20.90
CA ASP A 253 -4.96 -3.78 -21.40
C ASP A 253 -5.80 -3.02 -22.43
N TYR A 254 -6.19 -1.79 -22.12
CA TYR A 254 -6.93 -0.92 -23.03
C TYR A 254 -6.15 -0.64 -24.33
N LEU A 255 -4.86 -0.33 -24.24
CA LEU A 255 -4.01 -0.09 -25.41
C LEU A 255 -3.88 -1.35 -26.29
N ILE A 256 -3.76 -2.53 -25.67
CA ILE A 256 -3.71 -3.80 -26.40
C ILE A 256 -5.03 -4.03 -27.14
N GLU A 257 -6.17 -3.88 -26.47
CA GLU A 257 -7.49 -4.06 -27.09
C GLU A 257 -7.68 -3.13 -28.28
N GLN A 258 -7.36 -1.84 -28.11
CA GLN A 258 -7.45 -0.85 -29.19
C GLN A 258 -6.44 -1.13 -30.31
N GLY A 259 -5.27 -1.68 -29.98
CA GLY A 259 -4.23 -2.04 -30.93
C GLY A 259 -4.49 -3.33 -31.70
N LEU A 260 -5.50 -4.12 -31.31
CA LEU A 260 -5.90 -5.36 -31.98
C LEU A 260 -7.06 -5.18 -32.95
N GLU A 261 -7.73 -4.01 -32.94
CA GLU A 261 -8.81 -3.67 -33.86
C GLU A 261 -8.30 -3.65 -35.32
N GLU A 262 -8.95 -4.41 -36.20
CA GLU A 262 -8.63 -4.47 -37.65
C GLU A 262 -7.18 -4.89 -37.97
N VAL A 263 -6.60 -5.76 -37.13
CA VAL A 263 -5.23 -6.29 -37.29
C VAL A 263 -5.22 -7.76 -37.68
N VAL A 264 -4.30 -8.12 -38.58
CA VAL A 264 -3.94 -9.48 -38.94
C VAL A 264 -2.44 -9.68 -38.78
N LEU A 265 -2.02 -10.76 -38.13
CA LEU A 265 -0.64 -11.21 -38.12
C LEU A 265 -0.48 -12.38 -39.09
N GLU A 266 0.31 -12.20 -40.15
CA GLU A 266 0.64 -13.23 -41.13
C GLU A 266 2.00 -13.84 -40.78
N LEU A 267 2.02 -15.15 -40.47
CA LEU A 267 3.23 -15.89 -40.15
C LEU A 267 4.00 -16.24 -41.43
N ALA A 268 5.28 -16.61 -41.30
CA ALA A 268 6.10 -17.04 -42.42
C ALA A 268 5.56 -18.29 -43.15
N SER A 269 4.75 -19.11 -42.47
CA SER A 269 4.03 -20.24 -43.06
C SER A 269 2.89 -19.84 -44.01
N GLY A 270 2.51 -18.55 -44.03
CA GLY A 270 1.31 -18.03 -44.69
C GLY A 270 0.04 -18.12 -43.83
N GLU A 271 0.13 -18.67 -42.62
CA GLU A 271 -1.00 -18.68 -41.67
C GLU A 271 -1.32 -17.25 -41.21
N GLN A 272 -2.61 -16.89 -41.19
CA GLN A 272 -3.07 -15.58 -40.72
C GLN A 272 -3.83 -15.72 -39.40
N ARG A 273 -3.45 -14.92 -38.40
CA ARG A 273 -4.07 -14.85 -37.08
C ARG A 273 -4.74 -13.49 -36.88
N SER A 274 -6.00 -13.49 -36.44
CA SER A 274 -6.78 -12.29 -36.16
C SER A 274 -7.79 -12.57 -35.03
N GLY A 275 -8.45 -11.53 -34.51
CA GLY A 275 -9.47 -11.69 -33.47
C GLY A 275 -8.92 -12.37 -32.21
N GLU A 276 -9.60 -13.42 -31.74
CA GLU A 276 -9.24 -14.12 -30.50
C GLU A 276 -7.89 -14.85 -30.59
N ASP A 277 -7.56 -15.42 -31.75
CA ASP A 277 -6.26 -16.09 -31.95
C ASP A 277 -5.10 -15.11 -31.79
N LEU A 278 -5.23 -13.90 -32.36
CA LEU A 278 -4.21 -12.86 -32.22
C LEU A 278 -4.16 -12.33 -30.78
N ARG A 279 -5.32 -12.22 -30.10
CA ARG A 279 -5.38 -11.83 -28.69
C ARG A 279 -4.62 -12.81 -27.80
N ALA A 280 -4.80 -14.11 -28.00
CA ALA A 280 -4.07 -15.15 -27.28
C ALA A 280 -2.56 -15.06 -27.54
N LEU A 281 -2.17 -14.83 -28.80
CA LEU A 281 -0.77 -14.66 -29.18
C LEU A 281 -0.13 -13.43 -28.53
N VAL A 282 -0.83 -12.28 -28.52
CA VAL A 282 -0.35 -11.06 -27.86
C VAL A 282 -0.27 -11.24 -26.34
N ALA A 283 -1.20 -11.98 -25.73
CA ALA A 283 -1.11 -12.33 -24.31
C ALA A 283 0.16 -13.15 -24.00
N ARG A 284 0.50 -14.13 -24.86
CA ARG A 284 1.77 -14.88 -24.78
C ARG A 284 2.98 -13.98 -25.00
N ALA A 285 2.94 -13.08 -25.98
CA ALA A 285 4.02 -12.12 -26.23
C ALA A 285 4.24 -11.18 -25.03
N ARG A 286 3.16 -10.74 -24.36
CA ARG A 286 3.25 -9.96 -23.11
C ARG A 286 3.90 -10.76 -21.99
N GLN A 287 3.51 -12.01 -21.80
CA GLN A 287 4.14 -12.89 -20.81
C GLN A 287 5.64 -13.07 -21.07
N ALA A 288 6.03 -13.29 -22.33
CA ALA A 288 7.44 -13.38 -22.71
C ALA A 288 8.17 -12.05 -22.45
N ARG A 289 7.57 -10.91 -22.80
CA ARG A 289 8.12 -9.58 -22.53
C ARG A 289 8.38 -9.35 -21.05
N ASP A 290 7.42 -9.67 -20.19
CA ASP A 290 7.55 -9.43 -18.74
C ASP A 290 8.67 -10.30 -18.13
N LEU A 291 8.84 -11.54 -18.61
CA LEU A 291 9.97 -12.42 -18.25
C LEU A 291 11.30 -11.88 -18.76
N ILE A 292 11.36 -11.42 -20.02
CA ILE A 292 12.56 -10.83 -20.62
C ILE A 292 12.95 -9.55 -19.88
N ASP A 293 12.00 -8.68 -19.54
CA ASP A 293 12.24 -7.42 -18.83
C ASP A 293 12.74 -7.65 -17.39
N SER A 294 12.30 -8.73 -16.75
CA SER A 294 12.85 -9.16 -15.45
C SER A 294 14.34 -9.52 -15.57
N ILE A 295 14.69 -10.31 -16.59
CA ILE A 295 16.06 -10.77 -16.85
C ILE A 295 16.97 -9.62 -17.36
N ALA A 296 16.43 -8.73 -18.19
CA ALA A 296 17.16 -7.66 -18.86
C ALA A 296 17.60 -6.51 -17.94
N ARG A 297 17.27 -6.56 -16.64
CA ARG A 297 17.82 -5.60 -15.65
C ARG A 297 19.34 -5.69 -15.53
N ILE A 298 19.91 -6.84 -15.86
CA ILE A 298 21.35 -7.15 -15.71
C ILE A 298 22.01 -7.38 -17.08
N GLN A 299 21.21 -7.69 -18.10
CA GLN A 299 21.68 -8.15 -19.41
C GLN A 299 20.96 -7.43 -20.56
N ASN A 300 21.56 -7.46 -21.76
CA ASN A 300 20.95 -6.82 -22.92
C ASN A 300 19.64 -7.52 -23.34
N ARG A 301 18.54 -6.77 -23.28
CA ARG A 301 17.18 -7.21 -23.62
C ARG A 301 17.07 -7.93 -24.97
N ALA A 302 17.73 -7.38 -26.01
CA ALA A 302 17.65 -7.94 -27.36
C ALA A 302 18.33 -9.31 -27.44
N VAL A 303 19.43 -9.50 -26.70
CA VAL A 303 20.16 -10.78 -26.65
C VAL A 303 19.32 -11.84 -25.95
N VAL A 304 18.77 -11.53 -24.78
CA VAL A 304 17.90 -12.45 -24.02
C VAL A 304 16.72 -12.90 -24.87
N GLU A 305 16.10 -11.96 -25.60
CA GLU A 305 15.01 -12.27 -26.51
C GLU A 305 15.43 -13.26 -27.63
N GLN A 306 16.56 -13.03 -28.30
CA GLN A 306 17.00 -13.93 -29.38
C GLN A 306 17.44 -15.30 -28.86
N VAL A 307 18.08 -15.37 -27.70
CA VAL A 307 18.42 -16.63 -27.01
C VAL A 307 17.14 -17.40 -26.65
N SER A 308 16.09 -16.70 -26.23
CA SER A 308 14.80 -17.31 -25.90
C SER A 308 14.11 -17.92 -27.13
N ILE A 309 14.07 -17.18 -28.25
CA ILE A 309 13.50 -17.69 -29.51
C ILE A 309 14.33 -18.87 -30.04
N ALA A 310 15.64 -18.86 -29.86
CA ALA A 310 16.49 -19.99 -30.23
C ALA A 310 16.30 -21.24 -29.34
N GLY A 311 15.61 -21.14 -28.20
CA GLY A 311 15.52 -22.22 -27.23
C GLY A 311 16.85 -22.50 -26.53
N ALA A 312 17.73 -21.50 -26.47
CA ALA A 312 19.09 -21.58 -25.94
C ALA A 312 19.18 -21.21 -24.44
N LEU A 313 18.06 -21.26 -23.72
CA LEU A 313 17.96 -21.11 -22.26
C LEU A 313 17.81 -22.49 -21.57
N SER A 314 18.53 -23.50 -22.07
CA SER A 314 18.39 -24.89 -21.64
C SER A 314 19.74 -25.56 -21.50
N ASP A 315 20.05 -26.03 -20.30
CA ASP A 315 21.29 -26.76 -20.03
C ASP A 315 21.43 -28.02 -20.90
N GLU A 316 20.31 -28.68 -21.19
CA GLU A 316 20.27 -29.84 -22.09
C GLU A 316 20.74 -29.48 -23.50
N VAL A 317 20.39 -28.27 -23.99
CA VAL A 317 20.83 -27.79 -25.30
C VAL A 317 22.28 -27.32 -25.24
N LEU A 318 22.65 -26.58 -24.20
CA LEU A 318 23.97 -25.93 -24.11
C LEU A 318 25.10 -26.89 -23.74
N SER A 319 24.81 -27.99 -23.04
CA SER A 319 25.80 -29.02 -22.72
C SER A 319 26.03 -30.04 -23.84
N ASP A 320 25.15 -30.06 -24.85
CA ASP A 320 25.29 -30.95 -26.00
C ASP A 320 26.37 -30.42 -26.96
N PRO A 321 27.38 -31.23 -27.32
CA PRO A 321 28.54 -30.80 -28.12
C PRO A 321 28.19 -30.43 -29.57
N VAL A 322 26.99 -30.77 -30.05
CA VAL A 322 26.50 -30.42 -31.40
C VAL A 322 25.43 -29.34 -31.30
N ARG A 323 24.39 -29.56 -30.49
CA ARG A 323 23.23 -28.66 -30.41
C ARG A 323 23.57 -27.31 -29.76
N GLY A 324 24.54 -27.30 -28.84
CA GLY A 324 24.99 -26.08 -28.20
C GLY A 324 25.59 -25.08 -29.21
N PRO A 325 26.68 -25.45 -29.90
CA PRO A 325 27.27 -24.59 -30.95
C PRO A 325 26.26 -24.19 -32.03
N GLU A 326 25.38 -25.10 -32.47
CA GLU A 326 24.31 -24.77 -33.43
C GLU A 326 23.34 -23.72 -32.90
N ALA A 327 22.98 -23.78 -31.62
CA ALA A 327 22.11 -22.79 -30.99
C ALA A 327 22.81 -21.42 -30.89
N ALA A 328 24.10 -21.39 -30.53
CA ALA A 328 24.87 -20.14 -30.49
C ALA A 328 24.98 -19.48 -31.87
N ASP A 329 25.27 -20.27 -32.91
CA ASP A 329 25.30 -19.81 -34.30
C ASP A 329 23.93 -19.31 -34.78
N PHE A 330 22.86 -20.01 -34.39
CA PHE A 330 21.50 -19.60 -34.73
C PHE A 330 21.14 -18.26 -34.08
N VAL A 331 21.44 -18.07 -32.80
CA VAL A 331 21.24 -16.78 -32.12
C VAL A 331 22.04 -15.66 -32.80
N ALA A 332 23.31 -15.90 -33.14
CA ALA A 332 24.15 -14.91 -33.81
C ALA A 332 23.55 -14.45 -35.17
N LYS A 333 23.06 -15.40 -35.99
CA LYS A 333 22.37 -15.09 -37.26
C LYS A 333 21.09 -14.28 -37.04
N ARG A 334 20.34 -14.56 -35.97
CA ARG A 334 19.15 -13.78 -35.60
C ARG A 334 19.52 -12.37 -35.16
N MET A 335 20.59 -12.23 -34.38
CA MET A 335 21.13 -10.91 -33.99
C MET A 335 21.56 -10.08 -35.21
N ASP A 336 22.14 -10.71 -36.24
CA ASP A 336 22.45 -10.05 -37.51
C ASP A 336 21.20 -9.61 -38.29
N THR A 337 20.12 -10.39 -38.20
CA THR A 337 18.85 -10.08 -38.89
C THR A 337 18.22 -8.80 -38.34
N ILE A 338 18.32 -8.57 -37.02
CA ILE A 338 17.80 -7.37 -36.35
C ILE A 338 18.82 -6.22 -36.31
N SER A 339 20.07 -6.45 -36.73
CA SER A 339 21.12 -5.42 -36.76
C SER A 339 21.09 -4.62 -38.08
N SER A 340 21.51 -3.35 -38.01
CA SER A 340 21.72 -2.55 -39.22
C SER A 340 22.83 -3.16 -40.08
N GLU A 341 22.81 -2.90 -41.40
CA GLU A 341 23.76 -3.52 -42.34
C GLU A 341 25.24 -3.30 -41.96
N THR A 342 25.56 -2.14 -41.37
CA THR A 342 26.91 -1.78 -40.91
C THR A 342 27.30 -2.36 -39.56
N GLU A 343 26.38 -3.04 -38.88
CA GLU A 343 26.54 -3.56 -37.51
C GLU A 343 26.34 -5.09 -37.43
N ARG A 344 26.27 -5.77 -38.58
CA ARG A 344 26.25 -7.24 -38.68
C ARG A 344 27.64 -7.85 -38.41
N GLY A 345 27.68 -9.18 -38.32
CA GLY A 345 28.89 -9.95 -38.06
C GLY A 345 28.95 -10.51 -36.65
N TRP A 346 27.80 -10.78 -36.03
CA TRP A 346 27.75 -11.47 -34.75
C TRP A 346 28.29 -12.90 -34.88
N VAL A 347 29.11 -13.29 -33.91
CA VAL A 347 29.64 -14.66 -33.74
C VAL A 347 29.24 -15.14 -32.35
N GLY A 348 28.66 -16.33 -32.27
CA GLY A 348 28.25 -16.97 -31.02
C GLY A 348 29.22 -18.06 -30.61
N GLU A 349 29.60 -18.09 -29.33
CA GLU A 349 30.49 -19.09 -28.74
C GLU A 349 29.87 -19.62 -27.43
N ILE A 350 30.01 -20.92 -27.18
CA ILE A 350 29.72 -21.51 -25.87
C ILE A 350 31.00 -21.49 -25.04
N MET A 351 30.90 -20.94 -23.84
CA MET A 351 31.98 -20.90 -22.87
C MET A 351 32.05 -22.20 -22.05
N PRO A 352 33.19 -22.51 -21.39
CA PRO A 352 33.35 -23.75 -20.63
C PRO A 352 32.35 -23.95 -19.47
N ASP A 353 31.74 -22.87 -18.97
CA ASP A 353 30.71 -22.88 -17.94
C ASP A 353 29.28 -22.92 -18.51
N TYR A 354 29.14 -23.21 -19.81
CA TYR A 354 27.89 -23.19 -20.58
C TYR A 354 27.23 -21.82 -20.70
N SER A 355 27.93 -20.73 -20.38
CA SER A 355 27.48 -19.38 -20.75
C SER A 355 27.59 -19.16 -22.27
N LEU A 356 26.73 -18.30 -22.81
CA LEU A 356 26.75 -17.91 -24.22
C LEU A 356 27.43 -16.57 -24.38
N LYS A 357 28.43 -16.50 -25.26
CA LYS A 357 29.12 -15.26 -25.60
C LYS A 357 28.83 -14.91 -27.05
N PHE A 358 28.37 -13.69 -27.28
CA PHE A 358 28.16 -13.13 -28.61
C PHE A 358 29.09 -11.95 -28.80
N SER A 359 29.82 -11.91 -29.91
CA SER A 359 30.72 -10.79 -30.22
C SER A 359 30.64 -10.36 -31.67
N ARG A 360 30.86 -9.07 -31.92
CA ARG A 360 31.00 -8.48 -33.27
C ARG A 360 32.05 -7.38 -33.27
N GLU A 361 32.57 -7.03 -34.43
CA GLU A 361 33.45 -5.87 -34.61
C GLU A 361 32.74 -4.78 -35.42
N VAL A 362 32.53 -3.62 -34.80
CA VAL A 362 31.90 -2.46 -35.45
C VAL A 362 32.89 -1.31 -35.45
N ARG A 363 33.32 -0.88 -36.65
CA ARG A 363 34.26 0.25 -36.84
C ARG A 363 35.56 0.11 -36.03
N GLY A 364 36.10 -1.11 -35.92
CA GLY A 364 37.33 -1.40 -35.17
C GLY A 364 37.15 -1.56 -33.66
N VAL A 365 35.90 -1.53 -33.15
CA VAL A 365 35.58 -1.77 -31.75
C VAL A 365 34.85 -3.11 -31.62
N THR A 366 35.41 -4.00 -30.78
CA THR A 366 34.75 -5.27 -30.46
C THR A 366 33.65 -5.03 -29.42
N GLU A 367 32.42 -5.35 -29.78
CA GLU A 367 31.30 -5.45 -28.85
C GLU A 367 31.15 -6.89 -28.40
N THR A 368 30.84 -7.11 -27.12
CA THR A 368 30.60 -8.44 -26.57
C THR A 368 29.39 -8.41 -25.66
N GLN A 369 28.51 -9.40 -25.81
CA GLN A 369 27.34 -9.65 -24.99
C GLN A 369 27.48 -11.05 -24.40
N LEU A 370 27.30 -11.19 -23.09
CA LEU A 370 27.46 -12.45 -22.38
C LEU A 370 26.15 -12.81 -21.71
N VAL A 371 25.58 -13.97 -22.01
CA VAL A 371 24.49 -14.56 -21.24
C VAL A 371 25.08 -15.58 -20.29
N ASP A 372 25.22 -15.16 -19.03
CA ASP A 372 25.83 -15.96 -17.99
C ASP A 372 24.99 -17.19 -17.59
N SER A 373 25.65 -18.17 -16.99
CA SER A 373 25.02 -19.41 -16.53
C SER A 373 23.98 -19.18 -15.42
N ASN A 374 24.19 -18.20 -14.54
CA ASN A 374 23.24 -17.88 -13.48
C ASN A 374 21.88 -17.42 -14.04
N LEU A 375 21.91 -16.62 -15.10
CA LEU A 375 20.72 -16.20 -15.84
C LEU A 375 20.02 -17.41 -16.45
N ILE A 376 20.75 -18.29 -17.13
CA ILE A 376 20.18 -19.49 -17.77
C ILE A 376 19.46 -20.36 -16.72
N HIS A 377 20.00 -20.44 -15.50
CA HIS A 377 19.40 -21.21 -14.41
C HIS A 377 18.32 -20.46 -13.61
N SER A 378 18.04 -19.19 -13.90
CA SER A 378 17.02 -18.40 -13.21
C SER A 378 15.61 -18.99 -13.39
N ALA A 379 14.71 -18.70 -12.45
CA ALA A 379 13.33 -19.18 -12.52
C ALA A 379 12.62 -18.60 -13.76
N GLU A 380 12.90 -17.34 -14.06
CA GLU A 380 12.39 -16.60 -15.22
C GLU A 380 12.87 -17.20 -16.53
N ALA A 381 14.17 -17.54 -16.65
CA ALA A 381 14.72 -18.16 -17.86
C ALA A 381 14.14 -19.56 -18.09
N ARG A 382 13.95 -20.35 -17.04
CA ARG A 382 13.28 -21.66 -17.14
C ARG A 382 11.84 -21.51 -17.61
N GLN A 383 11.09 -20.56 -17.06
CA GLN A 383 9.72 -20.28 -17.48
C GLN A 383 9.68 -19.83 -18.95
N LEU A 384 10.59 -18.94 -19.35
CA LEU A 384 10.68 -18.46 -20.73
C LEU A 384 11.05 -19.59 -21.71
N ASN A 385 11.92 -20.52 -21.29
CA ASN A 385 12.27 -21.70 -22.08
C ASN A 385 11.08 -22.66 -22.28
N THR A 386 10.09 -22.68 -21.38
CA THR A 386 8.85 -23.46 -21.62
C THR A 386 8.02 -22.91 -22.78
N MET A 387 8.24 -21.66 -23.17
CA MET A 387 7.55 -21.00 -24.28
C MET A 387 8.29 -21.16 -25.62
N LYS A 388 9.43 -21.87 -25.66
CA LYS A 388 10.31 -21.93 -26.84
C LYS A 388 9.61 -22.41 -28.11
N ASP A 389 8.74 -23.41 -28.02
CA ASP A 389 8.11 -24.01 -29.20
C ASP A 389 7.12 -23.02 -29.83
N GLU A 390 6.35 -22.30 -28.99
CA GLU A 390 5.46 -21.22 -29.43
C GLU A 390 6.27 -20.06 -30.03
N LEU A 391 7.35 -19.64 -29.36
CA LEU A 391 8.22 -18.56 -29.83
C LEU A 391 8.89 -18.91 -31.16
N GLN A 392 9.35 -20.15 -31.35
CA GLN A 392 9.94 -20.61 -32.60
C GLN A 392 8.90 -20.67 -33.72
N ALA A 393 7.72 -21.21 -33.45
CA ALA A 393 6.65 -21.30 -34.45
C ALA A 393 6.26 -19.93 -35.03
N ILE A 394 6.33 -18.88 -34.21
CA ILE A 394 5.90 -17.53 -34.61
C ILE A 394 7.07 -16.67 -35.10
N TYR A 395 8.22 -16.70 -34.41
CA TYR A 395 9.30 -15.72 -34.57
C TYR A 395 10.61 -16.29 -35.08
N ALA A 396 10.72 -17.61 -35.31
CA ALA A 396 11.93 -18.19 -35.94
C ALA A 396 12.20 -17.56 -37.31
N GLN A 397 11.13 -17.21 -38.02
CA GLN A 397 11.14 -16.36 -39.21
C GLN A 397 10.23 -15.15 -38.95
N ALA A 398 10.44 -14.08 -39.72
CA ALA A 398 9.70 -12.84 -39.49
C ALA A 398 8.21 -12.99 -39.84
N ALA A 399 7.34 -12.54 -38.94
CA ALA A 399 5.91 -12.38 -39.20
C ALA A 399 5.64 -11.00 -39.80
N THR A 400 4.50 -10.83 -40.46
CA THR A 400 4.02 -9.54 -40.99
C THR A 400 2.78 -9.09 -40.22
N PHE A 401 2.91 -7.98 -39.51
CA PHE A 401 1.83 -7.27 -38.85
C PHE A 401 1.12 -6.34 -39.85
N ILE A 402 -0.16 -6.61 -40.11
CA ILE A 402 -0.96 -5.93 -41.11
C ILE A 402 -2.10 -5.20 -40.42
N HIS A 403 -2.16 -3.88 -40.61
CA HIS A 403 -3.31 -3.05 -40.21
C HIS A 403 -3.71 -2.18 -41.39
N LYS A 404 -4.88 -2.51 -41.99
CA LYS A 404 -5.33 -1.93 -43.27
C LYS A 404 -4.26 -2.17 -44.35
N ASP A 405 -3.80 -1.11 -45.01
CA ASP A 405 -2.78 -1.19 -46.06
C ASP A 405 -1.34 -1.15 -45.52
N LYS A 406 -1.16 -0.91 -44.22
CA LYS A 406 0.18 -0.80 -43.62
C LYS A 406 0.67 -2.18 -43.19
N ARG A 407 1.86 -2.53 -43.68
CA ARG A 407 2.58 -3.77 -43.33
C ARG A 407 3.83 -3.41 -42.54
N GLN A 408 4.04 -4.10 -41.43
CA GLN A 408 5.23 -4.01 -40.59
C GLN A 408 5.79 -5.41 -40.38
N VAL A 409 7.10 -5.59 -40.53
CA VAL A 409 7.77 -6.87 -40.25
C VAL A 409 8.03 -6.97 -38.75
N ILE A 410 7.80 -8.14 -38.17
CA ILE A 410 7.94 -8.46 -36.74
C ILE A 410 8.85 -9.67 -36.60
N TYR A 411 9.97 -9.49 -35.92
CA TYR A 411 10.98 -10.52 -35.67
C TYR A 411 10.86 -11.14 -34.28
N SER A 412 10.04 -10.58 -33.39
CA SER A 412 10.07 -10.93 -31.97
C SER A 412 8.79 -10.58 -31.20
N PRO A 413 8.56 -11.19 -30.02
CA PRO A 413 7.42 -10.86 -29.17
C PRO A 413 7.45 -9.43 -28.64
N LEU A 414 8.63 -8.84 -28.37
CA LEU A 414 8.72 -7.43 -27.96
C LEU A 414 8.29 -6.50 -29.09
N GLU A 415 8.73 -6.76 -30.32
CA GLU A 415 8.32 -5.98 -31.49
C GLU A 415 6.82 -6.08 -31.74
N LEU A 416 6.23 -7.27 -31.56
CA LEU A 416 4.77 -7.43 -31.66
C LEU A 416 4.05 -6.59 -30.60
N MET A 417 4.48 -6.67 -29.34
CA MET A 417 3.91 -5.89 -28.24
C MET A 417 4.02 -4.39 -28.51
N GLU A 418 5.17 -3.95 -29.03
CA GLU A 418 5.39 -2.56 -29.40
C GLU A 418 4.48 -2.13 -30.56
N ALA A 419 4.35 -2.93 -31.62
CA ALA A 419 3.50 -2.65 -32.76
C ALA A 419 2.02 -2.51 -32.35
N VAL A 420 1.52 -3.45 -31.55
CA VAL A 420 0.16 -3.43 -31.01
C VAL A 420 -0.06 -2.20 -30.13
N THR A 421 0.84 -1.96 -29.17
CA THR A 421 0.72 -0.83 -28.24
C THR A 421 0.79 0.52 -28.97
N ASN A 422 1.70 0.66 -29.94
CA ASN A 422 1.84 1.87 -30.73
C ASN A 422 0.62 2.12 -31.63
N LEU A 423 0.02 1.07 -32.18
CA LEU A 423 -1.24 1.17 -32.92
C LEU A 423 -2.37 1.61 -31.99
N GLY A 424 -2.50 0.99 -30.81
CA GLY A 424 -3.50 1.33 -29.80
C GLY A 424 -3.41 2.78 -29.34
N LYS A 425 -2.20 3.35 -29.26
CA LYS A 425 -1.97 4.76 -28.90
C LYS A 425 -2.44 5.77 -29.96
N ARG A 426 -2.63 5.36 -31.23
CA ARG A 426 -2.92 6.31 -32.32
C ARG A 426 -4.28 6.96 -32.14
N GLY A 427 -4.29 8.30 -32.16
CA GLY A 427 -5.52 9.08 -32.04
C GLY A 427 -6.08 9.15 -30.61
N LEU A 428 -5.35 8.65 -29.61
CA LEU A 428 -5.69 8.79 -28.20
C LEU A 428 -5.09 10.07 -27.62
N THR A 429 -5.89 10.77 -26.84
CA THR A 429 -5.39 11.78 -25.88
C THR A 429 -5.42 11.16 -24.49
N MET A 430 -4.28 11.18 -23.80
CA MET A 430 -4.11 10.56 -22.49
C MET A 430 -3.84 11.66 -21.46
N GLN A 431 -4.60 11.65 -20.38
CA GLN A 431 -4.39 12.49 -19.20
C GLN A 431 -4.13 11.56 -18.01
N ARG A 432 -3.02 11.77 -17.31
CA ARG A 432 -2.72 11.09 -16.05
C ARG A 432 -3.08 12.04 -14.91
N TYR A 433 -3.86 11.56 -13.94
CA TYR A 433 -4.16 12.30 -12.72
C TYR A 433 -3.06 12.05 -11.70
N LYS A 434 -2.50 13.12 -11.13
CA LYS A 434 -1.51 13.03 -10.04
C LYS A 434 -2.13 13.18 -8.66
N GLY A 435 -3.27 13.87 -8.59
CA GLY A 435 -4.04 14.04 -7.37
C GLY A 435 -5.51 14.30 -7.66
N LEU A 436 -6.34 14.07 -6.66
CA LEU A 436 -7.79 14.25 -6.70
C LEU A 436 -8.19 15.70 -7.01
N GLY A 437 -7.36 16.66 -6.62
CA GLY A 437 -7.59 18.08 -6.91
C GLY A 437 -7.45 18.47 -8.39
N GLU A 438 -6.91 17.60 -9.24
CA GLU A 438 -6.84 17.84 -10.70
C GLU A 438 -8.15 17.50 -11.41
N MET A 439 -9.05 16.78 -10.74
CA MET A 439 -10.39 16.47 -11.25
C MET A 439 -11.35 17.60 -10.94
N ASN A 440 -12.16 17.98 -11.94
CA ASN A 440 -13.29 18.85 -11.68
C ASN A 440 -14.39 18.09 -10.87
N PRO A 441 -15.37 18.80 -10.27
CA PRO A 441 -16.39 18.14 -9.45
C PRO A 441 -17.21 17.07 -10.17
N GLU A 442 -17.50 17.25 -11.46
CA GLU A 442 -18.24 16.29 -12.28
C GLU A 442 -17.43 15.00 -12.52
N GLN A 443 -16.15 15.13 -12.86
CA GLN A 443 -15.24 14.00 -13.03
C GLN A 443 -15.06 13.23 -11.73
N LEU A 444 -14.91 13.94 -10.61
CA LEU A 444 -14.78 13.31 -9.30
C LEU A 444 -16.06 12.55 -8.92
N TRP A 445 -17.24 13.09 -9.28
CA TRP A 445 -18.51 12.41 -9.14
C TRP A 445 -18.55 11.11 -9.95
N GLU A 446 -18.37 11.21 -11.28
CA GLU A 446 -18.44 10.08 -12.23
C GLU A 446 -17.48 8.93 -11.89
N THR A 447 -16.37 9.23 -11.22
CA THR A 447 -15.29 8.26 -11.01
C THR A 447 -15.21 7.73 -9.59
N THR A 448 -15.50 8.56 -8.59
CA THR A 448 -15.12 8.27 -7.20
C THR A 448 -16.27 8.42 -6.21
N LEU A 449 -17.25 9.31 -6.47
CA LEU A 449 -18.37 9.53 -5.54
C LEU A 449 -19.63 8.75 -5.93
N ASP A 450 -19.89 8.55 -7.23
CA ASP A 450 -21.07 7.85 -7.73
C ASP A 450 -21.10 6.39 -7.25
N HIS A 451 -22.21 6.00 -6.60
CA HIS A 451 -22.41 4.68 -6.04
C HIS A 451 -22.38 3.55 -7.09
N GLU A 452 -22.79 3.84 -8.33
CA GLU A 452 -22.88 2.86 -9.41
C GLU A 452 -21.55 2.68 -10.15
N ALA A 453 -20.68 3.70 -10.14
CA ALA A 453 -19.44 3.70 -10.92
C ALA A 453 -18.17 3.51 -10.09
N ARG A 454 -18.18 3.93 -8.80
CA ARG A 454 -16.97 3.93 -7.97
C ARG A 454 -16.49 2.53 -7.61
N THR A 455 -15.19 2.41 -7.40
CA THR A 455 -14.57 1.22 -6.82
C THR A 455 -14.06 1.54 -5.40
N LEU A 456 -14.48 0.74 -4.42
CA LEU A 456 -14.06 0.87 -3.03
C LEU A 456 -13.39 -0.43 -2.56
N LEU A 457 -12.32 -0.30 -1.78
CA LEU A 457 -11.68 -1.40 -1.08
C LEU A 457 -12.10 -1.38 0.38
N GLN A 458 -12.79 -2.43 0.85
CA GLN A 458 -13.18 -2.56 2.26
C GLN A 458 -11.96 -2.98 3.09
N VAL A 459 -11.68 -2.24 4.16
CA VAL A 459 -10.63 -2.58 5.12
C VAL A 459 -11.14 -3.68 6.04
N ARG A 460 -10.33 -4.72 6.25
CA ARG A 460 -10.64 -5.84 7.15
C ARG A 460 -9.47 -6.08 8.10
N ILE A 461 -9.79 -6.46 9.32
CA ILE A 461 -8.80 -6.96 10.28
C ILE A 461 -8.69 -8.47 10.06
N ASN A 462 -7.52 -8.94 9.64
CA ASN A 462 -7.20 -10.36 9.68
C ASN A 462 -6.67 -10.66 11.08
N HIS A 463 -7.20 -11.68 11.75
CA HIS A 463 -6.76 -12.09 13.10
C HIS A 463 -5.40 -12.82 13.06
N GLY A 464 -4.36 -12.13 12.62
CA GLY A 464 -2.97 -12.55 12.75
C GLY A 464 -2.16 -11.45 13.43
N ASP A 465 -1.43 -11.79 14.48
CA ASP A 465 -0.63 -10.87 15.30
C ASP A 465 0.48 -10.13 14.50
N GLU A 466 0.70 -10.50 13.24
CA GLU A 466 1.71 -9.94 12.34
C GLU A 466 1.48 -8.45 11.99
N ALA A 467 0.22 -7.99 11.94
CA ALA A 467 -0.07 -6.60 11.56
C ALA A 467 0.46 -5.60 12.60
N ASP A 468 0.33 -5.90 13.88
CA ASP A 468 0.79 -5.07 14.99
C ASP A 468 2.31 -4.90 14.97
N GLU A 469 3.04 -5.98 14.69
CA GLU A 469 4.50 -5.97 14.62
C GLU A 469 4.99 -5.14 13.43
N VAL A 470 4.34 -5.26 12.27
CA VAL A 470 4.66 -4.48 11.08
C VAL A 470 4.39 -2.99 11.32
N PHE A 471 3.24 -2.63 11.89
CA PHE A 471 2.92 -1.22 12.19
C PHE A 471 3.88 -0.64 13.23
N SER A 472 4.18 -1.38 14.30
CA SER A 472 5.13 -0.96 15.33
C SER A 472 6.54 -0.79 14.77
N THR A 473 6.98 -1.68 13.89
CA THR A 473 8.31 -1.60 13.24
C THR A 473 8.40 -0.41 12.28
N LEU A 474 7.37 -0.18 11.45
CA LEU A 474 7.37 0.89 10.45
C LEU A 474 7.12 2.28 11.05
N MET A 475 6.30 2.36 12.10
CA MET A 475 5.83 3.63 12.68
C MET A 475 6.42 3.94 14.07
N GLY A 476 7.12 3.00 14.71
CA GLY A 476 7.73 3.16 16.03
C GLY A 476 8.99 4.03 16.05
N ASP A 477 9.53 4.32 17.23
CA ASP A 477 10.62 5.29 17.41
C ASP A 477 12.01 4.80 16.96
N VAL A 478 12.17 3.49 16.74
CA VAL A 478 13.48 2.87 16.50
C VAL A 478 13.78 2.79 14.99
N VAL A 479 14.86 3.42 14.56
CA VAL A 479 15.23 3.55 13.14
C VAL A 479 15.81 2.25 12.56
N GLU A 480 16.63 1.52 13.33
CA GLU A 480 17.28 0.29 12.87
C GLU A 480 16.30 -0.80 12.39
N PRO A 481 15.28 -1.20 13.19
CA PRO A 481 14.31 -2.21 12.78
C PRO A 481 13.53 -1.81 11.53
N ARG A 482 13.15 -0.53 11.43
CA ARG A 482 12.49 0.03 10.25
C ARG A 482 13.37 -0.07 9.00
N ARG A 483 14.65 0.30 9.12
CA ARG A 483 15.60 0.27 8.01
C ARG A 483 15.82 -1.16 7.51
N ASN A 484 16.01 -2.10 8.42
CA ASN A 484 16.18 -3.52 8.09
C ASN A 484 14.92 -4.07 7.42
N PHE A 485 13.74 -3.78 7.97
CA PHE A 485 12.47 -4.19 7.37
C PHE A 485 12.29 -3.64 5.94
N ILE A 486 12.62 -2.36 5.71
CA ILE A 486 12.57 -1.77 4.36
C ILE A 486 13.57 -2.47 3.44
N GLN A 487 14.80 -2.75 3.88
CA GLN A 487 15.81 -3.41 3.06
C GLN A 487 15.44 -4.86 2.72
N ASP A 488 14.96 -5.62 3.69
CA ASP A 488 14.59 -7.04 3.53
C ASP A 488 13.35 -7.22 2.65
N ASN A 489 12.45 -6.23 2.66
CA ASN A 489 11.23 -6.24 1.84
C ASN A 489 11.35 -5.43 0.54
N ALA A 490 12.38 -4.60 0.35
CA ALA A 490 12.60 -3.82 -0.87
C ALA A 490 12.69 -4.69 -2.13
N LEU A 491 13.24 -5.91 -2.00
CA LEU A 491 13.31 -6.88 -3.10
C LEU A 491 11.96 -7.55 -3.42
N LYS A 492 11.03 -7.58 -2.45
CA LYS A 492 9.66 -8.12 -2.61
C LYS A 492 8.67 -7.07 -3.13
N VAL A 493 8.98 -5.80 -2.91
CA VAL A 493 8.21 -4.66 -3.42
C VAL A 493 8.62 -4.40 -4.88
N SER A 494 8.05 -5.18 -5.79
CA SER A 494 8.17 -4.96 -7.24
C SER A 494 7.02 -4.11 -7.82
N PHE A 495 6.13 -3.59 -6.98
CA PHE A 495 4.96 -2.80 -7.38
C PHE A 495 4.66 -1.61 -6.46
N LEU A 496 5.66 -0.76 -6.16
CA LEU A 496 5.40 0.55 -5.53
C LEU A 496 5.73 1.76 -6.41
N ASP A 497 6.10 1.56 -7.67
CA ASP A 497 6.09 2.63 -8.68
C ASP A 497 5.07 2.26 -9.77
N ALA A 498 3.90 2.89 -9.71
CA ALA A 498 2.93 3.00 -10.80
C ALA A 498 2.58 4.48 -11.02
#